data_AF-K7YPH3-F1
#
_entry.id   AF-K7YPH3-F1
#
_cell.length_a   1.000
_cell.length_b   1.000
_cell.length_c   1.000
_cell.angle_alpha   90.00
_cell.angle_beta   90.00
_cell.angle_gamma   90.00
#
_symmetry.space_group_name_H-M   'P 1'
#
loop_
_entity.id
_entity.type
_entity.pdbx_description
1 polymer ?
#
loop_
_entity_poly.entity_id
_entity_poly.type
_entity_poly.pdbx_seq_one_letter_code
_entity_poly.pdbx_strand_id
1 'polypeptide(L)'
;MSVPALKDAANAADPAKKREEGAFFDMNVDKSDLGRPDSLRYNILTWVLDERYDRAIEELKDFLEKPSEYPNFQSKVTRYINHSIDLIYAIKAKRSFPGINSLTRAKQQELREKFKEHFRELQYVLKIVEKVQGDLRIQDVRSTIYVVKAAWFASLAIIVLAFWLDIVNGLAKTSVVVFDDGFGKLANILAEMIGF
;
A
#
# COMPACT_ATOMS: atom_id res chain seq x y z
N MET A 1 -63.75 7.46 24.45
CA MET A 1 -62.91 6.38 23.91
C MET A 1 -62.04 6.97 22.82
N SER A 2 -60.73 6.78 22.93
CA SER A 2 -59.66 7.52 22.28
C SER A 2 -59.53 7.25 20.79
N VAL A 3 -59.32 8.33 20.04
CA VAL A 3 -59.19 8.40 18.58
C VAL A 3 -57.89 7.71 18.12
N PRO A 4 -57.93 6.66 17.27
CA PRO A 4 -56.72 5.95 16.80
C PRO A 4 -55.92 6.68 15.71
N ALA A 5 -56.43 7.78 15.15
CA ALA A 5 -55.95 8.34 13.88
C ALA A 5 -54.62 9.14 13.94
N LEU A 6 -54.10 9.45 15.14
CA LEU A 6 -52.88 10.27 15.28
C LEU A 6 -51.57 9.46 15.29
N LYS A 7 -51.64 8.12 15.44
CA LYS A 7 -50.43 7.29 15.55
C LYS A 7 -49.85 6.90 14.19
N ASP A 8 -50.67 6.84 13.14
CA ASP A 8 -50.24 6.42 11.80
C ASP A 8 -49.67 7.57 10.96
N ALA A 9 -50.04 8.82 11.24
CA ALA A 9 -49.49 9.99 10.55
C ALA A 9 -48.02 10.29 10.93
N ALA A 10 -47.56 9.84 12.11
CA ALA A 10 -46.18 10.05 12.55
C ALA A 10 -45.16 9.16 11.80
N ASN A 11 -45.57 7.98 11.33
CA ASN A 11 -44.69 7.05 10.61
C ASN A 11 -44.57 7.35 9.10
N ALA A 12 -45.52 8.07 8.51
CA ALA A 12 -45.47 8.43 7.08
C ALA A 12 -44.57 9.64 6.76
N ALA A 13 -44.17 10.43 7.78
CA ALA A 13 -43.34 11.62 7.62
C ALA A 13 -41.81 11.32 7.55
N ASP A 14 -41.40 10.10 7.90
CA ASP A 14 -40.00 9.69 8.04
C ASP A 14 -39.22 9.52 6.71
N PRO A 15 -39.78 8.94 5.62
CA PRO A 15 -39.03 8.75 4.38
C PRO A 15 -38.87 10.03 3.55
N ALA A 16 -39.81 10.98 3.65
CA ALA A 16 -39.74 12.26 2.93
C ALA A 16 -38.71 13.21 3.56
N LYS A 17 -38.67 13.27 4.91
CA LYS A 17 -37.64 14.05 5.62
C LYS A 17 -36.23 13.53 5.39
N LYS A 18 -36.03 12.22 5.39
CA LYS A 18 -34.71 11.62 5.07
C LYS A 18 -34.24 11.94 3.65
N ARG A 19 -35.17 12.03 2.68
CA ARG A 19 -34.83 12.42 1.30
C ARG A 19 -34.43 13.90 1.19
N GLU A 20 -35.11 14.80 1.88
CA GLU A 20 -34.75 16.23 1.90
C GLU A 20 -33.45 16.49 2.67
N GLU A 21 -33.23 15.80 3.78
CA GLU A 21 -31.98 15.85 4.55
C GLU A 21 -30.80 15.25 3.75
N GLY A 22 -31.02 14.17 3.01
CA GLY A 22 -30.04 13.60 2.07
C GLY A 22 -29.64 14.58 0.96
N ALA A 23 -30.61 15.33 0.41
CA ALA A 23 -30.35 16.37 -0.58
C ALA A 23 -29.60 17.58 0.01
N PHE A 24 -29.79 17.89 1.29
CA PHE A 24 -29.09 18.98 1.97
C PHE A 24 -27.57 18.71 2.10
N PHE A 25 -27.20 17.45 2.32
CA PHE A 25 -25.80 17.02 2.40
C PHE A 25 -25.23 16.53 1.07
N ASP A 26 -25.94 16.73 -0.05
CA ASP A 26 -25.46 16.31 -1.36
C ASP A 26 -24.13 17.02 -1.66
N MET A 27 -23.09 16.21 -1.74
CA MET A 27 -21.74 16.62 -2.05
C MET A 27 -21.51 16.30 -3.51
N ASN A 28 -21.18 17.31 -4.29
CA ASN A 28 -20.71 17.13 -5.66
C ASN A 28 -19.28 16.55 -5.61
N VAL A 29 -19.16 15.29 -5.15
CA VAL A 29 -17.91 14.54 -5.09
C VAL A 29 -17.69 13.95 -6.47
N ASP A 30 -16.61 14.36 -7.13
CA ASP A 30 -16.24 13.77 -8.41
C ASP A 30 -15.95 12.28 -8.20
N LYS A 31 -16.50 11.42 -9.07
CA LYS A 31 -16.29 9.97 -8.97
C LYS A 31 -14.81 9.58 -9.03
N SER A 32 -13.96 10.42 -9.62
CA SER A 32 -12.50 10.26 -9.62
C SER A 32 -11.87 10.38 -8.23
N ASP A 33 -12.49 11.14 -7.33
CA ASP A 33 -11.98 11.42 -5.99
C ASP A 33 -12.24 10.28 -5.01
N LEU A 34 -13.22 9.42 -5.31
CA LEU A 34 -13.53 8.22 -4.54
C LEU A 34 -12.46 7.12 -4.71
N GLY A 35 -11.70 7.15 -5.80
CA GLY A 35 -10.64 6.18 -6.10
C GLY A 35 -11.05 5.13 -7.11
N ARG A 36 -10.29 4.03 -7.15
CA ARG A 36 -10.58 2.90 -8.05
C ARG A 36 -11.76 2.11 -7.48
N PRO A 37 -12.70 1.61 -8.31
CA PRO A 37 -13.88 0.89 -7.84
C PRO A 37 -13.57 -0.30 -6.92
N ASP A 38 -12.44 -0.97 -7.14
CA ASP A 38 -12.02 -2.13 -6.35
C ASP A 38 -11.21 -1.76 -5.09
N SER A 39 -11.09 -0.47 -4.78
CA SER A 39 -10.24 -0.01 -3.68
C SER A 39 -11.03 0.18 -2.38
N LEU A 40 -10.37 -0.08 -1.25
CA LEU A 40 -10.97 0.10 0.07
C LEU A 40 -11.48 1.53 0.27
N ARG A 41 -10.77 2.53 -0.25
CA ARG A 41 -11.23 3.92 -0.21
C ARG A 41 -12.58 4.09 -0.91
N TYR A 42 -12.74 3.52 -2.10
CA TYR A 42 -13.98 3.66 -2.87
C TYR A 42 -15.17 3.05 -2.12
N ASN A 43 -15.01 1.84 -1.60
CA ASN A 43 -16.05 1.16 -0.81
C ASN A 43 -16.46 2.00 0.39
N ILE A 44 -15.49 2.34 1.26
CA ILE A 44 -15.75 3.07 2.51
C ILE A 44 -16.41 4.43 2.25
N LEU A 45 -15.90 5.21 1.29
CA LEU A 45 -16.50 6.50 0.96
C LEU A 45 -17.91 6.35 0.39
N THR A 46 -18.17 5.32 -0.42
CA THR A 46 -19.49 5.02 -0.96
C THR A 46 -20.47 4.65 0.17
N TRP A 47 -20.07 3.76 1.09
CA TRP A 47 -20.89 3.40 2.24
C TRP A 47 -21.22 4.61 3.14
N VAL A 48 -20.27 5.54 3.31
CA VAL A 48 -20.46 6.78 4.09
C VAL A 48 -21.41 7.75 3.38
N LEU A 49 -21.36 7.83 2.05
CA LEU A 49 -22.30 8.63 1.25
C LEU A 49 -23.73 8.06 1.33
N ASP A 50 -23.84 6.73 1.22
CA ASP A 50 -25.09 5.94 1.31
C ASP A 50 -25.66 5.82 2.74
N GLU A 51 -25.07 6.51 3.72
CA GLU A 51 -25.48 6.51 5.14
C GLU A 51 -25.37 5.14 5.83
N ARG A 52 -24.63 4.20 5.24
CA ARG A 52 -24.37 2.87 5.78
C ARG A 52 -23.10 2.86 6.63
N TYR A 53 -23.08 3.70 7.66
CA TYR A 53 -21.92 3.90 8.53
C TYR A 53 -21.44 2.64 9.22
N ASP A 54 -22.38 1.81 9.70
CA ASP A 54 -22.05 0.62 10.47
C ASP A 54 -21.31 -0.41 9.60
N ARG A 55 -21.69 -0.55 8.32
CA ARG A 55 -20.98 -1.38 7.33
C ARG A 55 -19.59 -0.83 7.03
N ALA A 56 -19.44 0.49 6.90
CA ALA A 56 -18.14 1.10 6.66
C ALA A 56 -17.16 0.83 7.83
N ILE A 57 -17.67 0.88 9.07
CA ILE A 57 -16.87 0.59 10.27
C ILE A 57 -16.50 -0.89 10.33
N GLU A 58 -17.44 -1.78 10.02
CA GLU A 58 -17.21 -3.23 9.95
C GLU A 58 -16.15 -3.56 8.91
N GLU A 59 -16.25 -3.03 7.69
CA GLU A 59 -15.26 -3.26 6.62
C GLU A 59 -13.85 -2.75 7.01
N LEU A 60 -13.76 -1.64 7.75
CA LEU A 60 -12.50 -1.13 8.29
C LEU A 60 -11.91 -2.05 9.38
N LYS A 61 -12.75 -2.63 10.24
CA LYS A 61 -12.32 -3.59 11.27
C LYS A 61 -11.88 -4.90 10.65
N ASP A 62 -12.66 -5.44 9.72
CA ASP A 62 -12.33 -6.63 8.94
C ASP A 62 -11.01 -6.45 8.20
N PHE A 63 -10.74 -5.24 7.69
CA PHE A 63 -9.48 -4.94 7.02
C PHE A 63 -8.27 -5.01 7.97
N LEU A 64 -8.42 -4.63 9.24
CA LEU A 64 -7.37 -4.79 10.25
C LEU A 64 -7.19 -6.24 10.69
N GLU A 65 -8.29 -6.98 10.80
CA GLU A 65 -8.27 -8.39 11.22
C GLU A 65 -7.69 -9.32 10.15
N LYS A 66 -7.86 -8.97 8.87
CA LYS A 66 -7.27 -9.73 7.77
C LYS A 66 -5.75 -9.83 7.94
N PRO A 67 -5.18 -11.06 7.92
CA PRO A 67 -3.75 -11.23 7.98
C PRO A 67 -3.12 -10.60 6.75
N SER A 68 -2.16 -9.69 6.96
CA SER A 68 -1.43 -9.06 5.87
C SER A 68 -0.25 -9.94 5.47
N GLU A 69 0.01 -10.02 4.17
CA GLU A 69 1.21 -10.65 3.60
C GLU A 69 2.50 -9.94 4.03
N TYR A 70 2.40 -8.67 4.45
CA TYR A 70 3.56 -7.83 4.74
C TYR A 70 3.81 -7.70 6.25
N PRO A 71 5.04 -7.97 6.73
CA PRO A 71 5.39 -7.78 8.13
C PRO A 71 5.28 -6.29 8.51
N ASN A 72 4.72 -6.01 9.69
CA ASN A 72 4.48 -4.65 10.22
C ASN A 72 3.43 -3.79 9.50
N PHE A 73 2.70 -4.31 8.51
CA PHE A 73 1.64 -3.55 7.85
C PHE A 73 0.53 -3.13 8.82
N GLN A 74 0.02 -4.09 9.60
CA GLN A 74 -1.04 -3.83 10.57
C GLN A 74 -0.63 -2.72 11.53
N SER A 75 0.54 -2.82 12.17
CA SER A 75 1.05 -1.80 13.10
C SER A 75 1.09 -0.38 12.50
N LYS A 76 1.49 -0.24 11.22
CA LYS A 76 1.52 1.05 10.53
C LYS A 76 0.14 1.59 10.20
N VAL A 77 -0.81 0.71 9.90
CA VAL A 77 -2.14 1.08 9.38
C VAL A 77 -3.19 1.23 10.48
N THR A 78 -3.04 0.52 11.61
CA THR A 78 -3.97 0.57 12.75
C THR A 78 -4.32 1.99 13.19
N ARG A 79 -3.31 2.87 13.31
CA ARG A 79 -3.56 4.27 13.70
C ARG A 79 -4.46 5.01 12.70
N TYR A 80 -4.24 4.81 11.40
CA TYR A 80 -5.01 5.47 10.35
C TYR A 80 -6.42 4.92 10.24
N ILE A 81 -6.59 3.60 10.44
CA ILE A 81 -7.91 2.98 10.42
C ILE A 81 -8.72 3.40 11.64
N ASN A 82 -8.14 3.39 12.84
CA ASN A 82 -8.83 3.89 14.05
C ASN A 82 -9.27 5.35 13.87
N HIS A 83 -8.37 6.20 13.35
CA HIS A 83 -8.72 7.59 13.03
C HIS A 83 -9.83 7.69 11.98
N SER A 84 -9.85 6.80 10.98
CA SER A 84 -10.93 6.74 9.98
C SER A 84 -12.27 6.34 10.61
N ILE A 85 -12.27 5.42 11.58
CA ILE A 85 -13.46 5.03 12.33
C ILE A 85 -14.00 6.22 13.15
N ASP A 86 -13.12 6.96 13.84
CA ASP A 86 -13.49 8.15 14.59
C ASP A 86 -14.10 9.23 13.69
N LEU A 87 -13.53 9.43 12.51
CA LEU A 87 -14.08 10.33 11.49
C LEU A 87 -15.47 9.89 11.00
N ILE A 88 -15.70 8.59 10.83
CA ILE A 88 -17.03 8.07 10.45
C ILE A 88 -18.05 8.30 11.58
N TYR A 89 -17.69 8.06 12.84
CA TYR A 89 -18.57 8.36 13.97
C TYR A 89 -18.88 9.85 14.08
N ALA A 90 -17.87 10.69 13.87
CA ALA A 90 -18.04 12.13 13.76
C ALA A 90 -19.05 12.46 12.65
N ILE A 91 -18.85 11.97 11.43
CA ILE A 91 -19.73 12.22 10.29
C ILE A 91 -21.18 11.78 10.60
N LYS A 92 -21.37 10.57 11.14
CA LYS A 92 -22.68 10.04 11.56
C LYS A 92 -23.38 11.02 12.51
N ALA A 93 -22.69 11.47 13.56
CA ALA A 93 -23.26 12.39 14.55
C ALA A 93 -23.65 13.76 13.98
N LYS A 94 -22.91 14.30 12.99
CA LYS A 94 -23.23 15.60 12.37
C LYS A 94 -24.38 15.49 11.36
N ARG A 95 -24.48 14.38 10.63
CA ARG A 95 -25.53 14.16 9.63
C ARG A 95 -26.87 13.77 10.28
N SER A 96 -26.84 12.95 11.34
CA SER A 96 -28.04 12.54 12.09
C SER A 96 -28.39 13.48 13.25
N PHE A 97 -28.04 14.77 13.15
CA PHE A 97 -28.26 15.69 14.25
C PHE A 97 -29.77 15.94 14.44
N PRO A 98 -30.35 15.62 15.61
CA PRO A 98 -31.78 15.72 15.82
C PRO A 98 -32.22 17.19 15.74
N GLY A 99 -33.24 17.46 14.91
CA GLY A 99 -33.77 18.81 14.77
C GLY A 99 -32.92 19.74 13.89
N ILE A 100 -32.16 19.23 12.93
CA ILE A 100 -31.46 20.06 11.91
C ILE A 100 -32.38 21.14 11.33
N ASN A 101 -33.62 20.78 11.00
CA ASN A 101 -34.60 21.70 10.41
C ASN A 101 -35.10 22.79 11.38
N SER A 102 -34.85 22.64 12.68
CA SER A 102 -35.17 23.65 13.70
C SER A 102 -34.03 24.66 13.94
N LEU A 103 -32.84 24.41 13.38
CA LEU A 103 -31.69 25.29 13.52
C LEU A 103 -31.75 26.46 12.53
N THR A 104 -31.03 27.54 12.86
CA THR A 104 -30.85 28.66 11.93
C THR A 104 -30.03 28.22 10.72
N ARG A 105 -30.26 28.85 9.55
CA ARG A 105 -29.50 28.58 8.32
C ARG A 105 -27.98 28.67 8.52
N ALA A 106 -27.52 29.60 9.35
CA ALA A 106 -26.11 29.75 9.68
C ALA A 106 -25.53 28.50 10.37
N LYS A 107 -26.26 27.93 11.34
CA LYS A 107 -25.83 26.69 12.01
C LYS A 107 -25.92 25.47 11.11
N GLN A 108 -26.93 25.38 10.26
CA GLN A 108 -27.03 24.31 9.26
C GLN A 108 -25.84 24.34 8.28
N GLN A 109 -25.42 25.54 7.87
CA GLN A 109 -24.24 25.72 7.02
C GLN A 109 -22.94 25.31 7.74
N GLU A 110 -22.76 25.69 9.01
CA GLU A 110 -21.60 25.28 9.82
C GLU A 110 -21.50 23.75 9.94
N LEU A 111 -22.62 23.07 10.22
CA LEU A 111 -22.72 21.61 10.24
C LEU A 111 -22.32 20.99 8.89
N ARG A 112 -22.78 21.58 7.78
CA ARG A 112 -22.44 21.13 6.42
C ARG A 112 -20.96 21.29 6.11
N GLU A 113 -20.35 22.39 6.52
CA GLU A 113 -18.92 22.64 6.33
C GLU A 113 -18.08 21.66 7.14
N LYS A 114 -18.45 21.41 8.41
CA LYS A 114 -17.79 20.41 9.26
C LYS A 114 -17.93 18.99 8.73
N PHE A 115 -19.09 18.64 8.18
CA PHE A 115 -19.28 17.37 7.49
C PHE A 115 -18.31 17.23 6.29
N LYS A 116 -18.21 18.27 5.44
CA LYS A 116 -17.29 18.27 4.30
C LYS A 116 -15.81 18.18 4.73
N GLU A 117 -15.45 18.85 5.82
CA GLU A 117 -14.11 18.80 6.40
C GLU A 117 -13.75 17.38 6.83
N HIS A 118 -14.59 16.74 7.65
CA HIS A 118 -14.37 15.36 8.09
C HIS A 118 -14.38 14.35 6.94
N PHE A 119 -15.21 14.56 5.92
CA PHE A 119 -15.26 13.69 4.74
C PHE A 119 -13.99 13.79 3.90
N ARG A 120 -13.47 15.01 3.67
CA ARG A 120 -12.18 15.21 2.98
C ARG A 120 -11.01 14.65 3.78
N GLU A 121 -11.05 14.80 5.10
CA GLU A 121 -10.04 14.20 5.97
C GLU A 121 -10.07 12.67 5.89
N LEU A 122 -11.27 12.05 5.92
CA LEU A 122 -11.44 10.62 5.74
C LEU A 122 -10.86 10.16 4.39
N GLN A 123 -11.18 10.87 3.31
CA GLN A 123 -10.62 10.59 1.98
C GLN A 123 -9.09 10.64 1.97
N TYR A 124 -8.49 11.64 2.63
CA TYR A 124 -7.04 11.78 2.72
C TYR A 124 -6.40 10.65 3.52
N VAL A 125 -6.98 10.28 4.66
CA VAL A 125 -6.47 9.20 5.52
C VAL A 125 -6.54 7.85 4.80
N LEU A 126 -7.65 7.55 4.13
CA LEU A 126 -7.79 6.33 3.33
C LEU A 126 -6.79 6.29 2.16
N LYS A 127 -6.49 7.44 1.54
CA LYS A 127 -5.43 7.55 0.52
C LYS A 127 -4.05 7.24 1.08
N ILE A 128 -3.76 7.61 2.33
CA ILE A 128 -2.50 7.24 3.00
C ILE A 128 -2.44 5.72 3.21
N VAL A 129 -3.53 5.09 3.65
CA VAL A 129 -3.59 3.63 3.83
C VAL A 129 -3.30 2.90 2.51
N GLU A 130 -3.92 3.31 1.41
CA GLU A 130 -3.64 2.75 0.08
C GLU A 130 -2.17 2.95 -0.33
N LYS A 131 -1.61 4.13 -0.03
CA LYS A 131 -0.20 4.43 -0.34
C LYS A 131 0.74 3.52 0.45
N VAL A 132 0.48 3.29 1.74
CA VAL A 132 1.29 2.38 2.57
C VAL A 132 1.27 0.97 2.02
N GLN A 133 0.11 0.49 1.57
CA GLN A 133 -0.02 -0.82 0.92
C GLN A 133 0.77 -0.88 -0.41
N GLY A 134 0.69 0.19 -1.22
CA GLY A 134 1.44 0.30 -2.46
C GLY A 134 2.96 0.33 -2.25
N ASP A 135 3.42 1.07 -1.24
CA ASP A 135 4.85 1.21 -0.92
C ASP A 135 5.46 -0.13 -0.48
N LEU A 136 4.75 -0.91 0.34
CA LEU A 136 5.20 -2.26 0.74
C LEU A 136 5.30 -3.21 -0.45
N ARG A 137 4.30 -3.21 -1.34
CA ARG A 137 4.34 -4.00 -2.57
C ARG A 137 5.53 -3.65 -3.45
N ILE A 138 5.89 -2.37 -3.55
CA ILE A 138 7.06 -1.92 -4.31
C ILE A 138 8.37 -2.36 -3.63
N GLN A 139 8.43 -2.34 -2.30
CA GLN A 139 9.61 -2.78 -1.54
C GLN A 139 9.92 -4.26 -1.79
N ASP A 140 8.92 -5.13 -1.82
CA ASP A 140 9.11 -6.56 -2.08
C ASP A 140 9.56 -6.86 -3.51
N VAL A 141 9.04 -6.10 -4.48
CA VAL A 141 9.52 -6.19 -5.87
C VAL A 141 10.98 -5.75 -5.95
N ARG A 142 11.37 -4.66 -5.26
CA ARG A 142 12.75 -4.18 -5.26
C ARG A 142 13.72 -5.15 -4.60
N SER A 143 13.34 -5.76 -3.47
CA SER A 143 14.19 -6.75 -2.81
C SER A 143 14.42 -7.98 -3.70
N THR A 144 13.38 -8.45 -4.39
CA THR A 144 13.49 -9.53 -5.39
C THR A 144 14.44 -9.17 -6.53
N ILE A 145 14.37 -7.95 -7.06
CA ILE A 145 15.29 -7.47 -8.10
C ILE A 145 16.74 -7.48 -7.60
N TYR A 146 17.00 -7.09 -6.35
CA TYR A 146 18.35 -7.13 -5.80
C TYR A 146 18.88 -8.56 -5.65
N VAL A 147 18.04 -9.51 -5.23
CA VAL A 147 18.42 -10.92 -5.15
C VAL A 147 18.76 -11.48 -6.54
N VAL A 148 17.95 -11.19 -7.55
CA VAL A 148 18.22 -11.63 -8.94
C VAL A 148 19.53 -11.02 -9.47
N LYS A 149 19.76 -9.73 -9.23
CA LYS A 149 21.03 -9.09 -9.61
C LYS A 149 22.22 -9.72 -8.88
N ALA A 150 22.10 -9.98 -7.59
CA ALA A 150 23.15 -10.63 -6.81
C ALA A 150 23.45 -12.04 -7.33
N ALA A 151 22.42 -12.82 -7.68
CA ALA A 151 22.57 -14.14 -8.28
C ALA A 151 23.29 -14.07 -9.64
N TRP A 152 22.96 -13.09 -10.49
CA TRP A 152 23.64 -12.87 -11.77
C TRP A 152 25.12 -12.54 -11.58
N PHE A 153 25.44 -11.61 -10.68
CA PHE A 153 26.83 -11.24 -10.38
C PHE A 153 27.62 -12.40 -9.75
N ALA A 154 26.99 -13.17 -8.86
CA ALA A 154 27.61 -14.35 -8.27
C ALA A 154 27.93 -15.41 -9.34
N SER A 155 27.01 -15.65 -10.28
CA SER A 155 27.23 -16.58 -11.38
C SER A 155 28.38 -16.12 -12.28
N LEU A 156 28.45 -14.84 -12.61
CA LEU A 156 29.56 -14.25 -13.37
C LEU A 156 30.89 -14.37 -12.63
N ALA A 157 30.90 -14.11 -11.33
CA ALA A 157 32.10 -14.22 -10.50
C ALA A 157 32.65 -15.66 -10.47
N ILE A 158 31.78 -16.66 -10.40
CA ILE A 158 32.17 -18.08 -10.48
C ILE A 158 32.80 -18.39 -11.84
N ILE A 159 32.20 -17.92 -12.94
CA ILE A 159 32.74 -18.13 -14.29
C ILE A 159 34.12 -17.49 -14.42
N VAL A 160 34.28 -16.23 -14.01
CA VAL A 160 35.57 -15.53 -14.06
C VAL A 160 36.63 -16.24 -13.21
N LEU A 161 36.26 -16.71 -12.02
CA LEU A 161 37.17 -17.43 -11.13
C LEU A 161 37.57 -18.81 -11.72
N ALA A 162 36.64 -19.53 -12.35
CA ALA A 162 36.94 -20.78 -13.03
C ALA A 162 37.92 -20.56 -14.20
N PHE A 163 37.66 -19.56 -15.06
CA PHE A 163 38.59 -19.18 -16.13
C PHE A 163 39.96 -18.78 -15.59
N TRP A 164 40.00 -18.01 -14.50
CA TRP A 164 41.27 -17.62 -13.88
C TRP A 164 42.06 -18.83 -13.38
N LEU A 165 41.40 -19.78 -12.72
CA LEU A 165 42.03 -21.02 -12.26
C LEU A 165 42.54 -21.87 -13.42
N ASP A 166 41.79 -21.98 -14.52
CA ASP A 166 42.23 -22.72 -15.70
C ASP A 166 43.43 -22.06 -16.38
N ILE A 167 43.44 -20.72 -16.46
CA ILE A 167 44.59 -19.96 -16.98
C ILE A 167 45.82 -20.20 -16.11
N VAL A 168 45.70 -20.06 -14.79
CA VAL A 168 46.83 -20.25 -13.87
C VAL A 168 47.30 -21.70 -13.91
N ASN A 169 46.41 -22.68 -13.82
CA ASN A 169 46.80 -24.10 -13.80
C ASN A 169 47.35 -24.59 -15.14
N GLY A 170 46.80 -24.12 -16.26
CA GLY A 170 47.25 -24.47 -17.61
C GLY A 170 48.55 -23.76 -17.99
N LEU A 171 48.58 -22.42 -17.89
CA LEU A 171 49.76 -21.63 -18.29
C LEU A 171 50.90 -21.75 -17.30
N ALA A 172 50.66 -21.79 -15.98
CA ALA A 172 51.78 -21.88 -15.03
C ALA A 172 52.51 -23.21 -15.15
N LYS A 173 51.78 -24.34 -15.28
CA LYS A 173 52.41 -25.65 -15.50
C LYS A 173 53.19 -25.70 -16.81
N THR A 174 52.59 -25.20 -17.89
CA THR A 174 53.25 -25.21 -19.20
C THR A 174 54.47 -24.28 -19.22
N SER A 175 54.38 -23.12 -18.57
CA SER A 175 55.50 -22.18 -18.46
C SER A 175 56.65 -22.78 -17.67
N VAL A 176 56.39 -23.43 -16.52
CA VAL A 176 57.43 -24.10 -15.73
C VAL A 176 58.15 -25.16 -16.57
N VAL A 177 57.41 -26.02 -17.28
CA VAL A 177 58.01 -27.05 -18.14
C VAL A 177 58.87 -26.44 -19.25
N VAL A 178 58.39 -25.39 -19.93
CA VAL A 178 59.15 -24.72 -20.99
C VAL A 178 60.39 -24.02 -20.44
N PHE A 179 60.31 -23.43 -19.24
CA PHE A 179 61.48 -22.84 -18.58
C PHE A 179 62.50 -23.90 -18.19
N ASP A 180 62.08 -25.04 -17.62
CA ASP A 180 62.98 -26.14 -17.25
C ASP A 180 63.64 -26.76 -18.50
N ASP A 181 62.89 -27.04 -19.56
CA ASP A 181 63.43 -27.55 -20.83
C ASP A 181 64.35 -26.54 -21.52
N GLY A 182 64.01 -25.25 -21.45
CA GLY A 182 64.83 -24.16 -21.99
C GLY A 182 66.15 -24.04 -21.24
N PHE A 183 66.12 -24.14 -19.91
CA PHE A 183 67.32 -24.12 -19.08
C PHE A 183 68.20 -25.35 -19.31
N GLY A 184 67.59 -26.54 -19.45
CA GLY A 184 68.29 -27.78 -19.79
C GLY A 184 68.99 -27.70 -21.16
N LYS A 185 68.34 -27.15 -22.18
CA LYS A 185 68.95 -26.92 -23.50
C LYS A 185 70.08 -25.90 -23.46
N LEU A 186 69.91 -24.80 -22.72
CA LEU A 186 70.98 -23.82 -22.51
C LEU A 186 72.19 -24.43 -21.81
N ALA A 187 71.95 -25.24 -20.77
CA ALA A 187 73.00 -25.94 -20.03
C ALA A 187 73.77 -26.92 -20.94
N ASN A 188 73.07 -27.68 -21.80
CA ASN A 188 73.71 -28.57 -22.77
C ASN A 188 74.53 -27.81 -23.83
N ILE A 189 74.01 -26.70 -24.36
CA ILE A 189 74.75 -25.86 -25.33
C ILE A 189 76.00 -25.26 -24.67
N LEU A 190 75.89 -24.80 -23.42
CA LEU A 190 77.03 -24.28 -22.68
C LEU A 190 78.05 -25.38 -22.37
N ALA A 191 77.61 -26.60 -22.07
CA ALA A 191 78.48 -27.74 -21.85
C ALA A 191 79.27 -28.10 -23.13
N GLU A 192 78.58 -28.21 -24.28
CA GLU A 192 79.22 -28.46 -25.57
C GLU A 192 80.21 -27.34 -25.95
N MET A 193 79.91 -26.08 -25.64
CA MET A 193 80.77 -24.93 -25.94
C MET A 193 82.05 -24.89 -25.09
N ILE A 194 82.01 -25.47 -23.88
CA ILE A 194 83.14 -25.52 -22.94
C ILE A 194 84.03 -26.76 -23.19
N GLY A 195 83.67 -27.65 -24.12
CA GLY A 195 84.51 -28.75 -24.57
C GLY A 195 84.42 -30.02 -23.70
N PHE A 196 83.24 -30.29 -23.15
CA PHE A 196 82.82 -31.62 -22.71
C PHE A 196 81.76 -32.19 -23.66
#